data_AF-A0A5S9MIJ7-F1
#
_entry.id   AF-A0A5S9MIJ7-F1
#
_cell.length_a   1.000
_cell.length_b   1.000
_cell.length_c   1.000
_cell.angle_alpha   90.00
_cell.angle_beta   90.00
_cell.angle_gamma   90.00
#
_symmetry.space_group_name_H-M   'P 1'
#
loop_
_entity.id
_entity.type
_entity.pdbx_description
1 polymer ?
#
loop_
_entity_poly.entity_id
_entity_poly.type
_entity_poly.pdbx_seq_one_letter_code
_entity_poly.pdbx_strand_id
1 'polypeptide(L)' 'MKINRYGTQPVNPYKKTYEKQTLQSNQAKSTDKVEISKKAIEMQKVPNIMRERQDKIDQIKKKALKPEHIK' A
#
# COMPACT_ATOMS: atom_id res chain seq x y z
N MET A 1 20.49 22.53 -54.03
CA MET A 1 20.74 21.20 -53.45
C MET A 1 20.98 21.37 -51.94
N LYS A 2 20.15 20.75 -51.07
CA LYS A 2 20.33 20.82 -49.61
C LYS A 2 21.42 19.83 -49.20
N ILE A 3 22.45 20.31 -48.52
CA ILE A 3 23.54 19.48 -48.00
C ILE A 3 23.22 19.14 -46.55
N ASN A 4 22.88 17.88 -46.28
CA ASN A 4 22.74 17.38 -44.91
C ASN A 4 24.15 17.22 -44.33
N ARG A 5 24.40 17.83 -43.18
CA ARG A 5 25.68 17.71 -42.48
C ARG A 5 25.80 16.31 -41.89
N TYR A 6 26.25 15.34 -42.69
CA TYR A 6 26.66 14.04 -42.20
C TYR A 6 28.04 14.17 -41.56
N GLY A 7 28.02 14.54 -40.29
CA GLY A 7 29.17 14.45 -39.39
C GLY A 7 28.66 13.84 -38.09
N THR A 8 29.51 13.06 -37.42
CA THR A 8 29.28 12.61 -36.06
C THR A 8 29.03 13.84 -35.20
N GLN A 9 27.77 14.19 -34.99
CA GLN A 9 27.41 15.17 -33.97
C GLN A 9 28.10 14.70 -32.69
N PRO A 10 28.77 15.57 -31.93
CA PRO A 10 29.35 15.19 -30.65
C PRO A 10 28.20 14.89 -29.69
N VAL A 11 27.65 13.68 -29.80
CA VAL A 11 26.60 13.19 -28.92
C VAL A 11 27.30 12.80 -27.64
N ASN A 12 27.04 13.56 -26.58
CA ASN A 12 27.55 13.24 -25.26
C ASN A 12 27.18 11.76 -24.92
N PRO A 13 28.16 10.88 -24.67
CA PRO A 13 27.92 9.46 -24.45
C PRO A 13 27.01 9.17 -23.25
N TYR A 14 26.97 10.08 -22.28
CA TYR A 14 26.15 9.96 -21.08
C TYR A 14 24.68 10.36 -21.27
N LYS A 15 24.32 11.05 -22.37
CA LYS A 15 22.92 11.39 -22.62
C LYS A 15 22.05 10.15 -22.80
N LYS A 16 22.56 9.16 -23.55
CA LYS A 16 21.85 7.90 -23.78
C LYS A 16 21.64 7.09 -22.51
N THR A 17 22.59 7.14 -21.57
CA THR A 17 22.47 6.42 -20.29
C THR A 17 21.50 7.12 -19.36
N TYR A 18 21.54 8.45 -19.30
CA TYR A 18 20.61 9.25 -18.52
C TYR A 18 19.16 9.07 -18.99
N GLU A 19 18.91 9.15 -20.30
CA GLU A 19 17.58 8.93 -20.88
C GLU A 19 17.02 7.53 -20.52
N LYS A 20 17.83 6.47 -20.62
CA LYS A 20 17.42 5.11 -20.25
C LYS A 20 17.06 4.98 -18.77
N GLN A 21 17.82 5.65 -17.89
CA GLN A 21 17.58 5.61 -16.45
C GLN A 21 16.26 6.32 -16.07
N THR A 22 15.98 7.47 -16.70
CA THR A 22 14.72 8.20 -16.48
C THR A 22 13.48 7.45 -16.97
N LEU A 23 13.63 6.62 -18.01
CA LEU A 23 12.53 5.79 -18.52
C LEU A 23 12.23 4.59 -17.61
N GLN A 24 13.25 4.03 -16.95
CA GLN A 24 13.07 2.93 -15.99
C GLN A 24 12.43 3.39 -14.67
N SER A 25 12.72 4.61 -14.20
CA SER A 25 12.10 5.14 -12.97
C SER A 25 10.60 5.44 -13.10
N ASN A 26 10.11 5.62 -14.32
CA ASN A 26 8.69 5.89 -14.62
C ASN A 26 7.87 4.63 -14.92
N GLN A 27 8.46 3.44 -14.88
CA GLN A 27 7.69 2.20 -14.93
C GLN A 27 7.04 2.00 -13.56
N ALA A 28 5.72 2.20 -13.50
CA ALA A 28 4.91 1.91 -12.33
C ALA A 28 5.23 0.50 -11.83
N LYS A 29 5.70 0.39 -10.58
CA LYS A 29 5.99 -0.89 -9.95
C LYS A 29 4.70 -1.72 -9.99
N SER A 30 4.70 -2.82 -10.73
CA SER A 30 3.61 -3.79 -10.70
C SER A 30 3.51 -4.28 -9.25
N THR A 31 2.42 -3.90 -8.59
CA THR A 31 2.12 -4.43 -7.27
C THR A 31 1.52 -5.81 -7.47
N ASP A 32 2.18 -6.83 -6.93
CA ASP A 32 1.61 -8.17 -6.92
C ASP A 32 0.32 -8.12 -6.10
N LYS A 33 -0.81 -8.34 -6.78
CA LYS A 33 -2.11 -8.44 -6.14
C LYS A 33 -2.23 -9.83 -5.55
N VAL A 34 -2.11 -9.94 -4.23
CA VAL A 34 -2.39 -11.18 -3.52
C VAL A 34 -3.91 -11.32 -3.38
N GLU A 35 -4.52 -12.18 -4.20
CA GLU A 35 -5.95 -12.49 -4.09
C GLU A 35 -6.20 -13.44 -2.90
N ILE A 36 -7.07 -13.03 -1.98
CA ILE A 36 -7.46 -13.85 -0.84
C ILE A 36 -8.41 -14.95 -1.34
N SER A 37 -8.09 -16.23 -1.07
CA SER A 37 -8.95 -17.36 -1.48
C SER A 37 -10.36 -17.22 -0.89
N LYS A 38 -11.38 -17.63 -1.66
CA LYS A 38 -12.80 -17.59 -1.23
C LYS A 38 -13.02 -18.29 0.12
N LYS A 39 -12.30 -19.38 0.35
CA LYS A 39 -12.30 -20.14 1.62
C LYS A 39 -11.77 -19.34 2.82
N ALA A 40 -10.73 -18.52 2.62
CA ALA A 40 -10.18 -17.68 3.67
C ALA A 40 -11.11 -16.49 4.01
N ILE A 41 -11.80 -15.93 3.01
CA ILE A 41 -12.82 -14.89 3.22
C ILE A 41 -13.97 -15.43 4.09
N GLU A 42 -14.43 -16.66 3.83
CA GLU A 42 -15.48 -17.30 4.63
C GLU A 42 -15.04 -17.56 6.07
N MET A 43 -13.79 -17.97 6.29
CA MET A 43 -13.21 -18.16 7.63
C MET A 43 -13.08 -16.84 8.41
N GLN A 44 -12.94 -15.71 7.71
CA GLN A 44 -12.88 -14.38 8.31
C GLN A 44 -14.26 -13.83 8.71
N LYS A 45 -15.36 -14.46 8.28
CA LYS A 45 -16.72 -14.05 8.64
C LYS A 45 -16.98 -14.36 10.12
N VAL A 46 -16.62 -13.38 10.94
CA VAL A 46 -17.05 -13.13 12.31
C VAL A 46 -16.58 -14.18 13.34
N PRO A 47 -15.51 -13.88 14.09
CA PRO A 47 -15.21 -14.65 15.28
C PRO A 47 -16.29 -14.36 16.33
N ASN A 48 -16.93 -15.39 16.87
CA ASN A 48 -17.90 -15.34 17.99
C ASN A 48 -17.42 -14.47 19.18
N ILE A 49 -16.10 -14.24 19.27
CA ILE A 49 -15.39 -13.34 20.18
C ILE A 49 -15.96 -11.90 20.19
N MET A 50 -16.53 -11.42 19.09
CA MET A 50 -17.07 -10.04 19.03
C MET A 50 -18.27 -9.84 19.98
N ARG A 51 -19.07 -10.89 20.21
CA ARG A 51 -20.24 -10.81 21.10
C ARG A 51 -19.81 -10.78 22.56
N GLU A 52 -18.91 -11.68 22.95
CA GLU A 52 -18.32 -11.71 24.29
C GLU A 52 -17.55 -10.41 24.62
N ARG A 53 -16.90 -9.82 23.61
CA ARG A 53 -16.21 -8.53 23.75
C ARG A 53 -17.20 -7.40 24.02
N GLN A 54 -18.35 -7.40 23.35
CA GLN A 54 -19.39 -6.40 23.57
C GLN A 54 -19.96 -6.47 24.99
N ASP A 55 -20.24 -7.68 25.49
CA ASP A 55 -20.73 -7.89 26.85
C ASP A 55 -19.71 -7.41 27.90
N LYS A 56 -18.42 -7.68 27.69
CA LYS A 56 -17.33 -7.17 28.56
C LYS A 56 -17.22 -5.65 28.52
N ILE A 57 -17.32 -5.05 27.34
CA ILE A 57 -17.29 -3.59 27.17
C ILE A 57 -18.46 -2.96 27.94
N ASP A 58 -19.66 -3.53 27.85
CA ASP A 58 -20.83 -3.00 28.53
C ASP A 58 -20.74 -3.16 30.05
N GLN A 59 -20.14 -4.24 30.54
CA GLN A 59 -19.80 -4.40 31.96
C GLN A 59 -18.78 -3.35 32.44
N ILE A 60 -17.73 -3.10 31.65
CA ILE A 60 -16.71 -2.09 31.98
C ILE A 60 -17.31 -0.68 31.98
N LYS A 61 -18.13 -0.34 30.99
CA LYS A 61 -18.84 0.94 30.93
C LYS A 61 -19.75 1.15 32.14
N LYS A 62 -20.49 0.12 32.57
CA LYS A 62 -21.31 0.16 33.78
C LYS A 62 -20.49 0.38 35.05
N LYS A 63 -19.27 -0.17 35.12
CA LYS A 63 -18.35 0.06 36.24
C LYS A 63 -17.74 1.46 36.20
N ALA A 64 -17.38 1.96 35.02
CA ALA A 64 -16.79 3.29 34.84
C ALA A 64 -17.79 4.44 35.02
N LEU A 65 -19.08 4.21 34.70
CA LEU A 65 -20.15 5.20 34.89
C LEU A 65 -20.65 5.26 36.35
N LYS A 66 -20.33 4.26 37.18
CA LYS A 66 -20.52 4.37 38.63
C LYS A 66 -19.36 5.20 39.19
N PRO A 67 -19.61 6.37 39.80
CA PRO A 67 -18.56 7.19 40.38
C PRO A 67 -18.14 6.58 41.72
N GLU A 68 -17.41 5.48 41.70
CA GLU A 68 -16.79 4.96 42.92
C GLU A 68 -15.37 4.49 42.60
N HIS A 69 -14.39 5.30 43.02
CA HIS A 69 -13.32 4.95 43.96
C HIS A 69 -12.34 6.13 44.02
N ILE A 70 -12.78 7.24 44.62
CA ILE A 70 -11.89 8.14 45.36
C ILE A 70 -12.24 7.91 46.83
N LYS A 71 -11.44 7.10 47.50
CA LYS A 71 -11.31 7.07 48.96
C LYS A 71 -9.87 7.45 49.26
#